data_AF-A0AAJ7SIC0-F1
#
_entry.id   AF-A0AAJ7SIC0-F1
#
_cell.length_a   1.000
_cell.length_b   1.000
_cell.length_c   1.000
_cell.angle_alpha   90.00
_cell.angle_beta   90.00
_cell.angle_gamma   90.00
#
_symmetry.space_group_name_H-M   'P 1'
#
loop_
_entity.id
_entity.type
_entity.pdbx_description
1 polymer ?
#
loop_
_entity_poly.entity_id
_entity_poly.type
_entity_poly.pdbx_seq_one_letter_code
_entity_poly.pdbx_strand_id
1 'polypeptide(L)'
;MLGVFVPECEDSGEWKALQCHASTGMCRCVHPTGENLKNSSRVLETCVCIVHRDRQMKKGLLGAAIPACEESGYYKKVQCHEARCSCADPTSGELRGESRHISELSQLEC
;
A
#
# COMPACT_ATOMS: atom_id res chain seq x y z
N MET A 1 -21.32 23.13 -7.91
CA MET A 1 -19.88 23.34 -8.20
C MET A 1 -19.13 22.12 -7.70
N LEU A 2 -18.31 21.49 -8.53
CA LEU A 2 -17.35 20.50 -8.06
C LEU A 2 -16.29 21.26 -7.26
N GLY A 3 -16.10 20.92 -5.99
CA GLY A 3 -15.17 21.62 -5.09
C GLY A 3 -13.73 21.56 -5.60
N VAL A 4 -12.96 22.63 -5.36
CA VAL A 4 -11.53 22.71 -5.68
C VAL A 4 -10.76 21.66 -4.87
N PHE A 5 -9.78 21.00 -5.51
CA PHE A 5 -8.87 20.11 -4.80
C PHE A 5 -8.00 20.90 -3.82
N VAL A 6 -8.06 20.56 -2.55
CA VAL A 6 -7.19 21.11 -1.50
C VAL A 6 -6.28 19.97 -1.01
N PRO A 7 -4.95 20.10 -1.17
CA PRO A 7 -3.98 19.14 -0.64
C PRO A 7 -4.07 18.98 0.88
N GLU A 8 -3.89 17.75 1.35
CA GLU A 8 -3.66 17.48 2.76
C GLU A 8 -2.16 17.34 3.05
N CYS A 9 -1.68 17.98 4.10
CA CYS A 9 -0.28 17.93 4.50
C CYS A 9 -0.11 17.34 5.91
N GLU A 10 1.02 16.68 6.13
CA GLU A 10 1.52 16.33 7.46
C GLU A 10 2.00 17.59 8.20
N ASP A 11 2.25 17.48 9.51
CA ASP A 11 2.77 18.60 10.33
C ASP A 11 4.15 19.09 9.87
N SER A 12 4.91 18.23 9.17
CA SER A 12 6.18 18.59 8.54
C SER A 12 6.02 19.53 7.33
N GLY A 13 4.79 19.72 6.84
CA GLY A 13 4.49 20.43 5.61
C GLY A 13 4.59 19.57 4.33
N GLU A 14 4.98 18.30 4.47
CA GLU A 14 4.97 17.34 3.36
C GLU A 14 3.55 16.90 3.01
N TRP A 15 3.34 16.44 1.78
CA TRP A 15 2.06 15.87 1.38
C TRP A 15 1.77 14.60 2.17
N LYS A 16 0.55 14.48 2.73
CA LYS A 16 0.08 13.20 3.25
C LYS A 16 0.08 12.17 2.13
N ALA A 17 0.43 10.93 2.46
CA ALA A 17 0.52 9.87 1.46
C ALA A 17 -0.81 9.62 0.73
N LEU A 18 -1.94 9.73 1.44
CA LEU A 18 -3.28 9.63 0.86
C LEU A 18 -3.84 11.04 0.59
N GLN A 19 -4.28 11.28 -0.64
CA GLN A 19 -4.90 12.54 -1.06
C GLN A 19 -6.28 12.26 -1.62
N CYS A 20 -7.32 12.80 -0.99
CA CYS A 20 -8.71 12.56 -1.38
C CYS A 20 -9.39 13.84 -1.87
N HIS A 21 -10.07 13.75 -3.00
CA HIS A 21 -10.87 14.84 -3.54
C HIS A 21 -12.30 14.77 -2.98
N ALA A 22 -12.60 15.57 -1.96
CA ALA A 22 -13.84 15.47 -1.19
C ALA A 22 -15.12 15.50 -2.04
N SER A 23 -15.17 16.28 -3.13
CA SER A 23 -16.38 16.39 -3.96
C SER A 23 -16.60 15.23 -4.92
N THR A 24 -15.56 14.45 -5.26
CA THR A 24 -15.67 13.30 -6.18
C THR A 24 -15.47 11.96 -5.47
N GLY A 25 -14.97 11.97 -4.23
CA GLY A 25 -14.60 10.79 -3.47
C GLY A 25 -13.40 10.04 -4.05
N MET A 26 -12.68 10.62 -5.02
CA MET A 26 -11.52 9.97 -5.62
C MET A 26 -10.28 10.23 -4.78
N CYS A 27 -9.59 9.17 -4.39
CA CYS A 27 -8.36 9.24 -3.63
C CYS A 27 -7.17 8.74 -4.46
N ARG A 28 -5.97 9.19 -4.12
CA ARG A 28 -4.71 8.82 -4.78
C ARG A 28 -3.59 8.72 -3.76
N CYS A 29 -2.64 7.83 -4.02
CA CYS A 29 -1.40 7.79 -3.26
C CYS A 29 -0.36 8.69 -3.90
N VAL A 30 0.32 9.48 -3.07
CA VAL A 30 1.36 10.41 -3.51
C VAL A 30 2.65 10.22 -2.73
N HIS A 31 3.74 10.67 -3.31
CA HIS A 31 5.00 10.92 -2.60
C HIS A 31 4.90 12.13 -1.67
N PRO A 32 5.83 12.28 -0.72
CA PRO A 32 5.94 13.48 0.11
C PRO A 32 6.06 14.79 -0.71
N THR A 33 6.55 14.69 -1.95
CA THR A 33 6.67 15.80 -2.92
C THR A 33 5.36 16.12 -3.66
N GLY A 34 4.32 15.29 -3.54
CA GLY A 34 3.03 15.42 -4.22
C GLY A 34 2.91 14.67 -5.55
N GLU A 35 3.95 13.95 -6.00
CA GLU A 35 3.89 13.12 -7.21
C GLU A 35 3.00 11.88 -7.00
N ASN A 36 2.12 11.56 -7.97
CA ASN A 36 1.22 10.42 -7.88
C ASN A 36 1.94 9.08 -8.06
N LEU A 37 1.68 8.13 -7.15
CA LEU A 37 2.18 6.76 -7.20
C LEU A 37 1.32 5.81 -8.03
N LYS A 38 0.01 6.07 -8.09
CA LYS A 38 -0.96 5.27 -8.85
C LYS A 38 -2.12 6.12 -9.33
N ASN A 39 -2.92 5.55 -10.23
CA ASN A 39 -4.19 6.12 -10.64
C ASN A 39 -5.14 6.29 -9.45
N SER A 40 -5.93 7.36 -9.50
CA SER A 40 -6.93 7.67 -8.49
C SER A 40 -8.04 6.61 -8.46
N SER A 41 -8.51 6.25 -7.27
CA SER A 41 -9.58 5.28 -7.04
C SER A 41 -10.48 5.72 -5.88
N ARG A 42 -11.75 5.33 -5.91
CA ARG A 42 -12.71 5.53 -4.80
C ARG A 42 -12.62 4.45 -3.72
N VAL A 43 -11.94 3.34 -4.02
CA VAL A 43 -11.75 2.21 -3.08
C VAL A 43 -10.58 2.44 -2.13
N LEU A 44 -9.70 3.40 -2.46
CA LEU A 44 -8.48 3.65 -1.72
C LEU A 44 -8.78 4.31 -0.37
N GLU A 45 -8.41 3.62 0.71
CA GLU A 45 -8.61 4.06 2.10
C GLU A 45 -7.28 4.44 2.78
N THR A 46 -6.17 3.89 2.29
CA THR A 46 -4.83 4.16 2.81
C THR A 46 -3.78 4.03 1.72
N CYS A 47 -2.55 4.42 2.02
CA CYS A 47 -1.41 4.32 1.10
C CYS A 47 -0.20 3.59 1.69
N VAL A 48 -0.33 3.00 2.87
CA VAL A 48 0.79 2.38 3.60
C VAL A 48 1.52 1.32 2.78
N CYS A 49 0.79 0.36 2.18
CA CYS A 49 1.42 -0.68 1.37
C CYS A 49 1.94 -0.13 0.04
N ILE A 50 1.18 0.75 -0.62
CA ILE A 50 1.53 1.27 -1.94
C ILE A 50 2.83 2.08 -1.89
N VAL A 51 2.98 2.94 -0.87
CA VAL A 51 4.21 3.71 -0.65
C VAL A 51 5.39 2.78 -0.35
N HIS A 52 5.18 1.74 0.48
CA HIS A 52 6.25 0.77 0.76
C HIS A 52 6.65 -0.01 -0.49
N ARG A 53 5.67 -0.46 -1.28
CA ARG A 53 5.86 -1.17 -2.55
C ARG A 53 6.70 -0.35 -3.53
N ASP A 54 6.35 0.92 -3.74
CA ASP A 54 7.10 1.81 -4.63
C ASP A 54 8.55 1.99 -4.17
N ARG A 55 8.77 2.22 -2.87
CA ARG A 55 10.13 2.31 -2.29
C ARG A 55 10.95 1.06 -2.53
N GLN A 56 10.36 -0.14 -2.41
CA GLN A 56 11.07 -1.40 -2.65
C GLN A 56 11.35 -1.62 -4.14
N MET A 57 10.41 -1.27 -5.02
CA MET A 57 10.60 -1.33 -6.47
C MET A 57 11.75 -0.43 -6.94
N LYS A 58 11.82 0.80 -6.42
CA LYS A 58 12.86 1.79 -6.79
C LYS A 58 14.26 1.40 -6.34
N LYS A 59 14.42 0.52 -5.35
CA LYS A 59 15.74 0.00 -4.96
C LYS A 59 16.35 -0.91 -6.04
N GLY A 60 15.53 -1.49 -6.93
CA GLY A 60 16.02 -2.31 -8.04
C GLY A 60 16.81 -3.55 -7.62
N LEU A 61 16.66 -4.03 -6.38
CA LEU A 61 17.41 -5.15 -5.86
C LEU A 61 16.76 -6.47 -6.28
N LEU A 62 17.52 -7.31 -6.99
CA LEU A 62 17.07 -8.65 -7.38
C LEU A 62 16.79 -9.48 -6.11
N GLY A 63 15.59 -10.05 -6.01
CA GLY A 63 15.14 -10.77 -4.82
C GLY A 63 14.57 -9.88 -3.71
N ALA A 64 14.40 -8.57 -3.92
CA ALA A 64 13.71 -7.71 -2.96
C ALA A 64 12.30 -8.22 -2.64
N ALA A 65 11.96 -8.27 -1.35
CA ALA A 65 10.61 -8.55 -0.89
C ALA A 65 9.70 -7.34 -1.15
N ILE A 66 9.03 -7.36 -2.31
CA ILE A 66 8.06 -6.35 -2.71
C ILE A 66 6.69 -6.76 -2.16
N PRO A 67 6.06 -5.95 -1.30
CA PRO A 67 4.79 -6.31 -0.70
C PRO A 67 3.64 -6.33 -1.73
N ALA A 68 2.70 -7.23 -1.51
CA ALA A 68 1.44 -7.29 -2.22
C ALA A 68 0.40 -6.40 -1.52
N CYS A 69 -0.26 -5.52 -2.28
CA CYS A 69 -1.24 -4.60 -1.74
C CYS A 69 -2.66 -4.95 -2.20
N GLU A 70 -3.64 -4.61 -1.37
CA GLU A 70 -5.04 -4.58 -1.74
C GLU A 70 -5.38 -3.30 -2.52
N GLU A 71 -6.57 -3.27 -3.13
CA GLU A 71 -7.04 -2.07 -3.86
C GLU A 71 -7.29 -0.88 -2.92
N SER A 72 -7.66 -1.18 -1.67
CA SER A 72 -7.80 -0.25 -0.54
C SER A 72 -6.49 0.41 -0.14
N GLY A 73 -5.36 -0.17 -0.54
CA GLY A 73 -4.00 0.31 -0.25
C GLY A 73 -3.38 -0.23 1.03
N TYR A 74 -4.12 -1.08 1.78
CA TYR A 74 -3.58 -1.90 2.85
C TYR A 74 -2.69 -3.02 2.30
N TYR A 75 -1.90 -3.64 3.17
CA TYR A 75 -1.20 -4.87 2.84
C TYR A 75 -2.21 -6.00 2.67
N LYS A 76 -2.02 -6.86 1.66
CA LYS A 76 -2.74 -8.13 1.63
C LYS A 76 -2.42 -8.93 2.89
N LYS A 77 -3.45 -9.53 3.48
CA LYS A 77 -3.30 -10.42 4.65
C LYS A 77 -2.27 -11.51 4.45
N VAL A 78 -2.11 -12.00 3.22
CA VAL A 78 -1.07 -12.98 2.88
C VAL A 78 0.02 -12.28 2.06
N GLN A 79 1.25 -12.33 2.56
CA GLN A 79 2.43 -11.84 1.87
C GLN A 79 3.30 -13.02 1.48
N CYS A 80 3.67 -13.07 0.20
CA CYS A 80 4.55 -14.10 -0.33
C CYS A 80 5.84 -13.47 -0.81
N HIS A 81 6.95 -14.10 -0.46
CA HIS A 81 8.27 -13.78 -0.98
C HIS A 81 8.91 -15.08 -1.46
N GLU A 82 9.36 -15.08 -2.72
CA GLU A 82 9.78 -16.28 -3.44
C GLU A 82 8.68 -17.36 -3.43
N ALA A 83 8.90 -18.48 -2.73
CA ALA A 83 7.95 -19.57 -2.62
C ALA A 83 7.35 -19.73 -1.21
N ARG A 84 7.59 -18.79 -0.30
CA ARG A 84 7.07 -18.82 1.08
C ARG A 84 6.09 -17.68 1.31
N CYS A 85 4.98 -17.99 1.97
CA CYS A 85 3.91 -17.06 2.29
C CYS A 85 3.66 -17.02 3.79
N SER A 86 3.37 -15.84 4.33
CA SER A 86 3.08 -15.60 5.75
C SER A 86 1.90 -14.66 5.90
N CYS A 87 1.23 -14.68 7.05
CA CYS A 87 0.24 -13.67 7.37
C CYS A 87 0.94 -12.32 7.62
N ALA A 88 0.30 -11.23 7.25
CA ALA A 88 0.77 -9.87 7.49
C ALA A 88 -0.31 -9.04 8.13
N ASP A 89 0.10 -8.17 9.04
CA ASP A 89 -0.76 -7.13 9.58
C ASP A 89 -1.15 -6.14 8.46
N PRO A 90 -2.44 -5.88 8.21
CA PRO A 90 -2.87 -5.06 7.07
C PRO A 90 -2.37 -3.61 7.10
N THR A 91 -2.02 -3.09 8.29
CA THR A 91 -1.66 -1.68 8.47
C THR A 91 -0.16 -1.45 8.50
N SER A 92 0.57 -2.32 9.19
CA SER A 92 2.02 -2.21 9.35
C SER A 92 2.81 -3.02 8.33
N GLY A 93 2.21 -4.08 7.78
CA GLY A 93 2.89 -5.05 6.92
C GLY A 93 3.79 -6.02 7.69
N GLU A 94 3.76 -6.01 9.03
CA GLU A 94 4.52 -6.92 9.87
C GLU A 94 4.06 -8.37 9.63
N LEU A 95 5.01 -9.26 9.34
CA LEU A 95 4.72 -10.68 9.14
C LEU A 95 4.50 -11.37 10.48
N ARG A 96 3.44 -12.17 10.57
CA ARG A 96 3.04 -12.93 11.76
C ARG A 96 2.92 -14.42 11.46
N GLY A 97 3.20 -15.21 12.49
CA GLY A 97 3.06 -16.67 12.46
C GLY A 97 4.15 -17.37 11.66
N GLU A 98 3.90 -18.64 11.34
CA GLU A 98 4.80 -19.46 10.53
C GLU A 98 4.60 -19.19 9.04
N SER A 99 5.71 -19.24 8.29
CA SER A 99 5.63 -19.22 6.84
C SER A 99 5.29 -20.61 6.28
N ARG A 100 4.43 -20.66 5.27
CA ARG A 100 4.07 -21.88 4.51
C ARG A 100 4.60 -21.80 3.09
N HIS A 101 4.88 -22.93 2.46
CA HIS A 101 5.20 -22.94 1.05
C HIS A 101 3.97 -22.54 0.22
N ILE A 102 4.13 -21.93 -0.96
CA ILE A 102 3.01 -21.45 -1.78
C ILE A 102 2.03 -22.57 -2.21
N SER A 103 2.49 -23.82 -2.26
CA SER A 103 1.63 -24.99 -2.50
C SER A 103 0.68 -25.30 -1.34
N GLU A 104 0.99 -24.80 -0.14
CA GLU A 104 0.25 -25.03 1.11
C GLU A 104 -0.52 -23.76 1.52
N LEU A 105 -0.76 -22.83 0.58
CA LEU A 105 -1.41 -21.54 0.87
C LEU A 105 -2.79 -21.71 1.52
N SER A 106 -3.53 -22.75 1.15
CA SER A 106 -4.85 -23.04 1.72
C SER A 106 -4.82 -23.42 3.20
N GLN A 107 -3.65 -23.77 3.74
CA GLN A 107 -3.45 -24.09 5.15
C GLN A 107 -3.03 -22.86 5.97
N LEU A 108 -2.81 -21.71 5.32
CA LEU A 108 -2.44 -20.47 5.98
C LEU A 108 -3.71 -19.65 6.28
N GLU A 109 -4.11 -19.63 7.55
CA GLU A 109 -5.30 -18.89 8.00
C GLU A 109 -4.92 -17.49 8.51
N CYS A 110 -5.32 -16.48 7.73
CA CYS A 110 -5.24 -15.05 8.02
C CYS A 110 -6.64 -14.40 7.79
#